data_AF-A0A3E1R6C5-F1
#
_entry.id   AF-A0A3E1R6C5-F1
#
_cell.length_a   1.000
_cell.length_b   1.000
_cell.length_c   1.000
_cell.angle_alpha   90.00
_cell.angle_beta   90.00
_cell.angle_gamma   90.00
#
_symmetry.space_group_name_H-M   'P 1'
#
loop_
_entity.id
_entity.type
_entity.pdbx_description
1 polymer ?
#
loop_
_entity_poly.entity_id
_entity_poly.type
_entity_poly.pdbx_seq_one_letter_code
_entity_poly.pdbx_strand_id
1 'polypeptide(L)'
;MLVLAQQTSIHGLCRFLRRCRARANSNTSTRYIERANALEIDPVALGLKNKLEIKGRALLPPAGLTLFGGIRDAAPDAWGRRVIESKLKVPPNSLPESAYLLHAGSDRVGALDIRTDLQATAAPGISEVRSLQYLIEAADRIEEGLPVPANLEPIFVAGTALGGARPKASIRDETGVLWLAKFSGRKEPINLPWVEYGTLQLAREVGLVVPPVKVEKIGDRTAMLIQRFDRYWSLPDDPEVHAGVDTLALASPGNGRVEKR
;
A
#
# COMPACT_ATOMS: atom_id res chain seq x y z
N MET A 1 -6.80 7.83 11.76
CA MET A 1 -6.68 8.10 10.31
C MET A 1 -6.11 9.51 10.12
N LEU A 2 -4.86 9.62 9.69
CA LEU A 2 -4.21 10.90 9.42
C LEU A 2 -4.50 11.28 7.96
N VAL A 3 -5.33 12.30 7.72
CA VAL A 3 -5.58 12.82 6.38
C VAL A 3 -4.65 13.99 6.14
N LEU A 4 -3.60 13.78 5.34
CA LEU A 4 -2.75 14.86 4.84
C LEU A 4 -3.46 15.53 3.66
N ALA A 5 -4.26 16.55 3.95
CA ALA A 5 -4.89 17.37 2.92
C ALA A 5 -3.89 18.37 2.33
N GLN A 6 -3.74 18.39 1.01
CA GLN A 6 -3.02 19.46 0.33
C GLN A 6 -3.93 20.66 0.08
N GLN A 7 -3.51 21.83 0.57
CA GLN A 7 -3.48 23.00 -0.30
C GLN A 7 -2.02 23.11 -0.79
N THR A 8 -1.84 23.03 -2.12
CA THR A 8 -0.62 23.21 -2.93
C THR A 8 0.38 22.04 -3.06
N SER A 9 0.35 21.40 -4.24
CA SER A 9 1.39 20.68 -5.00
C SER A 9 2.74 20.42 -4.30
N ILE A 10 3.11 19.15 -4.13
CA ILE A 10 4.41 18.72 -3.55
C ILE A 10 5.61 18.93 -4.51
N HIS A 11 5.42 19.51 -5.70
CA HIS A 11 6.55 20.19 -6.37
C HIS A 11 7.06 21.41 -5.58
N GLY A 12 6.31 21.87 -4.56
CA GLY A 12 6.67 22.96 -3.66
C GLY A 12 7.46 22.59 -2.40
N LEU A 13 7.82 21.31 -2.15
CA LEU A 13 8.51 20.93 -0.91
C LEU A 13 10.06 21.01 -1.00
N CYS A 14 10.65 21.01 -2.21
CA CYS A 14 12.12 21.07 -2.36
C CYS A 14 12.66 22.22 -3.23
N ARG A 15 11.81 23.08 -3.82
CA ARG A 15 12.28 24.24 -4.64
C ARG A 15 11.67 25.60 -4.27
N PHE A 16 11.04 25.72 -3.11
CA PHE A 16 10.43 26.98 -2.65
C PHE A 16 11.16 27.62 -1.45
N LEU A 17 12.48 27.41 -1.35
CA LEU A 17 13.33 28.00 -0.31
C LEU A 17 14.36 28.98 -0.89
N ARG A 18 13.91 29.94 -1.71
CA ARG A 18 14.71 31.17 -1.92
C ARG A 18 13.96 32.47 -2.14
N ARG A 19 12.65 32.46 -2.40
CA ARG A 19 11.82 33.68 -2.37
C ARG A 19 10.36 33.26 -2.47
N CYS A 20 9.68 33.19 -1.34
CA CYS A 20 8.26 33.55 -1.20
C CYS A 20 7.81 33.21 0.23
N ARG A 21 7.43 34.26 0.97
CA ARG A 21 6.60 34.16 2.17
C ARG A 21 5.26 33.56 1.75
N ALA A 22 4.99 32.30 2.07
CA ALA A 22 3.64 31.74 1.96
C ALA A 22 3.21 31.22 3.34
N ARG A 23 2.18 31.85 3.89
CA ARG A 23 1.50 31.41 5.12
C ARG A 23 0.86 30.04 4.84
N ALA A 24 1.21 29.04 5.65
CA ALA A 24 0.46 27.80 5.71
C ALA A 24 -0.81 28.01 6.56
N ASN A 25 -1.97 28.08 5.93
CA ASN A 25 -3.26 27.91 6.61
C ASN A 25 -3.66 26.43 6.52
N SER A 26 -3.37 25.63 7.55
CA SER A 26 -4.05 24.33 7.71
C SER A 26 -4.25 23.97 9.18
N ASN A 27 -5.52 24.00 9.61
CA ASN A 27 -5.98 23.78 10.99
C ASN A 27 -5.95 22.31 11.47
N THR A 28 -5.41 21.36 10.69
CA THR A 28 -5.53 19.91 10.96
C THR A 28 -4.29 19.24 11.50
N SER A 29 -3.10 19.69 11.14
CA SER A 29 -1.84 19.21 11.73
C SER A 29 -1.76 19.55 13.23
N THR A 30 -2.27 20.72 13.60
CA THR A 30 -2.37 21.17 15.00
C THR A 30 -3.32 20.30 15.84
N ARG A 31 -4.46 19.88 15.27
CA ARG A 31 -5.44 19.01 15.95
C ARG A 31 -4.95 17.58 16.17
N TYR A 32 -4.08 17.05 15.30
CA TYR A 32 -3.53 15.71 15.51
C TYR A 32 -2.59 15.68 16.70
N ILE A 33 -1.69 16.68 16.80
CA ILE A 33 -0.74 16.84 17.91
C ILE A 33 -1.46 16.98 19.26
N GLU A 34 -2.67 17.52 19.27
CA GLU A 34 -3.49 17.71 20.48
C GLU A 34 -4.23 16.45 20.95
N ARG A 35 -4.29 15.39 20.15
CA ARG A 35 -4.96 14.15 20.58
C ARG A 35 -4.19 13.47 21.71
N ALA A 36 -4.92 13.01 22.72
CA ALA A 36 -4.36 12.25 23.83
C ALA A 36 -3.77 10.89 23.37
N ASN A 37 -4.33 10.30 22.31
CA ASN A 37 -3.91 9.04 21.70
C ASN A 37 -3.17 9.25 20.36
N ALA A 38 -2.50 10.39 20.16
CA ALA A 38 -1.71 10.61 18.96
C ALA A 38 -0.55 9.62 18.89
N LEU A 39 -0.42 8.93 17.76
CA LEU A 39 0.70 8.04 17.47
C LEU A 39 1.77 8.78 16.68
N GLU A 40 3.03 8.50 16.96
CA GLU A 40 4.13 9.08 16.19
C GLU A 40 4.24 8.36 14.85
N ILE A 41 4.19 9.11 13.75
CA ILE A 41 4.35 8.55 12.39
C ILE A 41 5.80 8.14 12.15
N ASP A 42 6.72 8.97 12.64
CA ASP A 42 8.15 8.73 12.63
C ASP A 42 8.70 9.23 13.97
N PRO A 43 8.96 8.34 14.95
CA PRO A 43 9.37 8.73 16.30
C PRO A 43 10.78 9.36 16.33
N VAL A 44 11.55 9.25 15.24
CA VAL A 44 12.91 9.77 15.13
C VAL A 44 12.90 11.18 14.55
N ALA A 45 12.28 11.36 13.38
CA ALA A 45 12.33 12.63 12.64
C ALA A 45 11.02 13.45 12.72
N LEU A 46 9.90 12.86 13.15
CA LEU A 46 8.60 13.51 13.38
C LEU A 46 8.05 13.23 14.79
N GLY A 47 8.93 13.19 15.80
CA GLY A 47 8.54 12.96 17.18
C GLY A 47 7.56 14.01 17.72
N LEU A 48 6.61 13.57 18.55
CA LEU A 48 5.59 14.40 19.20
C LEU A 48 5.98 14.80 20.63
N LYS A 49 7.20 14.49 21.07
CA LYS A 49 7.71 14.78 22.43
C LYS A 49 7.65 16.26 22.80
N ASN A 50 8.07 17.15 21.90
CA ASN A 50 8.04 18.60 22.13
C ASN A 50 6.99 19.29 21.24
N LYS A 51 5.72 19.13 21.61
CA LYS A 51 4.56 19.65 20.87
C LYS A 51 4.65 21.16 20.59
N LEU A 52 5.21 21.94 21.52
CA LEU A 52 5.33 23.39 21.39
C LEU A 52 6.33 23.80 20.29
N GLU A 53 7.40 23.04 20.10
CA GLU A 53 8.41 23.32 19.09
C GLU A 53 7.97 22.95 17.67
N ILE A 54 7.07 21.97 17.53
CA ILE A 54 6.62 21.46 16.23
C ILE A 54 5.28 22.08 15.77
N LYS A 55 4.44 22.55 16.71
CA LYS A 55 3.09 23.03 16.39
C LYS A 55 3.14 24.26 15.47
N GLY A 56 2.49 24.14 14.32
CA GLY A 56 2.40 25.22 13.33
C GLY A 56 3.72 25.50 12.58
N ARG A 57 4.74 24.66 12.73
CA ARG A 57 6.01 24.79 12.01
C ARG A 57 6.08 23.84 10.81
N ALA A 58 6.77 24.28 9.77
CA ALA A 58 7.18 23.39 8.69
C ALA A 58 8.37 22.55 9.18
N LEU A 59 8.22 21.23 9.13
CA LEU A 59 9.28 20.28 9.43
C LEU A 59 9.89 19.77 8.13
N LEU A 60 11.22 19.59 8.12
CA LEU A 60 11.95 19.08 6.97
C LEU A 60 12.52 17.69 7.29
N PRO A 61 12.58 16.77 6.31
CA PRO A 61 13.26 15.49 6.49
C PRO A 61 14.73 15.67 6.92
N PRO A 62 15.32 14.66 7.59
CA PRO A 62 16.75 14.65 7.89
C PRO A 62 17.61 14.85 6.64
N ALA A 63 18.80 15.42 6.81
CA ALA A 63 19.71 15.68 5.70
C ALA A 63 19.99 14.41 4.88
N GLY A 64 19.88 14.53 3.56
CA GLY A 64 20.07 13.40 2.62
C GLY A 64 18.79 12.60 2.32
N LEU A 65 17.67 12.89 2.98
CA LEU A 65 16.38 12.24 2.69
C LEU A 65 15.41 13.19 1.96
N THR A 66 14.64 12.61 1.04
CA THR A 66 13.56 13.32 0.31
C THR A 66 12.23 13.30 1.07
N LEU A 67 12.05 12.36 1.99
CA LEU A 67 10.85 12.15 2.80
C LEU A 67 11.23 11.74 4.23
N PHE A 68 10.34 12.00 5.18
CA PHE A 68 10.40 11.39 6.51
C PHE A 68 10.24 9.88 6.40
N GLY A 69 10.91 9.11 7.28
CA GLY A 69 10.95 7.65 7.19
C GLY A 69 9.55 7.05 7.23
N GLY A 70 8.73 7.46 8.20
CA GLY A 70 7.36 6.95 8.33
C GLY A 70 6.44 7.31 7.16
N ILE A 71 6.71 8.41 6.43
CA ILE A 71 5.97 8.76 5.20
C ILE A 71 6.48 7.94 4.01
N ARG A 72 7.80 7.77 3.91
CA ARG A 72 8.43 6.96 2.87
C ARG A 72 7.97 5.52 2.92
N ASP A 73 7.75 4.97 4.10
CA ASP A 73 7.26 3.59 4.28
C ASP A 73 5.83 3.40 3.73
N ALA A 74 5.07 4.49 3.56
CA ALA A 74 3.77 4.48 2.89
C ALA A 74 3.85 4.73 1.38
N ALA A 75 5.02 5.05 0.83
CA ALA A 75 5.23 5.23 -0.60
C ALA A 75 5.29 3.87 -1.31
N PRO A 76 4.77 3.76 -2.54
CA PRO A 76 4.94 2.54 -3.31
C PRO A 76 6.42 2.33 -3.66
N ASP A 77 6.82 1.06 -3.67
CA ASP A 77 8.14 0.61 -4.11
C ASP A 77 8.17 0.45 -5.65
N ALA A 78 9.26 -0.08 -6.20
CA ALA A 78 9.52 -0.17 -7.64
C ALA A 78 8.36 -0.77 -8.45
N TRP A 79 7.69 -1.83 -7.97
CA TRP A 79 6.53 -2.39 -8.68
C TRP A 79 5.35 -1.41 -8.71
N GLY A 80 4.92 -0.93 -7.54
CA GLY A 80 3.78 -0.01 -7.42
C GLY A 80 4.01 1.29 -8.20
N ARG A 81 5.24 1.80 -8.24
CA ARG A 81 5.63 2.94 -9.08
C ARG A 81 5.42 2.68 -10.56
N ARG A 82 5.87 1.52 -11.07
CA ARG A 82 5.68 1.12 -12.47
C ARG A 82 4.21 0.98 -12.85
N VAL A 83 3.39 0.44 -11.96
CA VAL A 83 1.93 0.36 -12.17
C VAL A 83 1.31 1.76 -12.27
N ILE A 84 1.70 2.69 -11.39
CA ILE A 84 1.22 4.09 -11.42
C ILE A 84 1.69 4.80 -12.69
N GLU A 85 2.95 4.64 -13.08
CA GLU A 85 3.52 5.26 -14.27
C GLU A 85 2.85 4.76 -15.55
N SER A 86 2.61 3.45 -15.64
CA SER A 86 1.86 2.84 -16.75
C SER A 86 0.42 3.36 -16.82
N LYS A 87 -0.26 3.47 -15.67
CA LYS A 87 -1.60 4.05 -15.56
C LYS A 87 -1.64 5.49 -16.08
N LEU A 88 -0.67 6.30 -15.70
CA LEU A 88 -0.59 7.72 -16.06
C LEU A 88 0.07 7.95 -17.42
N LYS A 89 0.58 6.89 -18.07
CA LYS A 89 1.27 6.93 -19.36
C LYS A 89 2.46 7.89 -19.34
N VAL A 90 3.25 7.83 -18.27
CA VAL A 90 4.45 8.67 -18.07
C VAL A 90 5.72 7.82 -18.06
N PRO A 91 6.90 8.39 -18.35
CA PRO A 91 8.16 7.66 -18.30
C PRO A 91 8.46 7.10 -16.90
N PRO A 92 9.23 6.00 -16.81
CA PRO A 92 9.66 5.45 -15.52
C PRO A 92 10.43 6.46 -14.67
N ASN A 93 10.16 6.48 -13.37
CA ASN A 93 10.78 7.37 -12.38
C ASN A 93 10.64 8.87 -12.68
N SER A 94 9.61 9.26 -13.43
CA SER A 94 9.38 10.67 -13.82
C SER A 94 8.48 11.45 -12.86
N LEU A 95 7.78 10.76 -11.97
CA LEU A 95 6.81 11.39 -11.06
C LEU A 95 7.48 11.87 -9.77
N PRO A 96 7.00 12.98 -9.18
CA PRO A 96 7.41 13.35 -7.83
C PRO A 96 6.85 12.36 -6.81
N GLU A 97 7.52 12.23 -5.66
CA GLU A 97 7.10 11.35 -4.55
C GLU A 97 5.63 11.52 -4.14
N SER A 98 5.10 12.72 -4.20
CA SER A 98 3.70 12.99 -3.91
C SER A 98 2.71 12.33 -4.83
N ALA A 99 3.04 12.27 -6.12
CA ALA A 99 2.16 11.67 -7.09
C ALA A 99 2.10 10.16 -6.82
N TYR A 100 3.23 9.54 -6.52
CA TYR A 100 3.25 8.14 -6.08
C TYR A 100 2.43 7.93 -4.80
N LEU A 101 2.57 8.79 -3.80
CA LEU A 101 1.80 8.71 -2.54
C LEU A 101 0.29 8.83 -2.79
N LEU A 102 -0.15 9.79 -3.62
CA LEU A 102 -1.57 9.98 -3.95
C LEU A 102 -2.15 8.84 -4.78
N HIS A 103 -1.40 8.34 -5.77
CA HIS A 103 -1.90 7.33 -6.71
C HIS A 103 -1.85 5.89 -6.19
N ALA A 104 -1.12 5.62 -5.10
CA ALA A 104 -1.04 4.30 -4.48
C ALA A 104 -2.35 3.85 -3.76
N GLY A 105 -3.36 4.73 -3.64
CA GLY A 105 -4.70 4.37 -3.15
C GLY A 105 -4.81 4.12 -1.64
N SER A 106 -6.02 3.81 -1.15
CA SER A 106 -6.30 3.71 0.30
C SER A 106 -6.11 2.30 0.88
N ASP A 107 -5.69 1.32 0.06
CA ASP A 107 -5.52 -0.10 0.43
C ASP A 107 -4.06 -0.52 0.72
N ARG A 108 -3.20 0.48 0.95
CA ARG A 108 -1.77 0.30 1.16
C ARG A 108 -1.40 -0.40 2.48
N VAL A 109 -0.15 -0.84 2.57
CA VAL A 109 0.44 -1.34 3.81
C VAL A 109 0.59 -0.20 4.81
N GLY A 110 0.23 -0.45 6.07
CA GLY A 110 0.30 0.51 7.17
C GLY A 110 -1.01 1.30 7.38
N ALA A 111 -0.96 2.28 8.28
CA ALA A 111 -2.14 3.03 8.76
C ALA A 111 -2.29 4.44 8.16
N LEU A 112 -1.43 4.81 7.20
CA LEU A 112 -1.48 6.11 6.53
C LEU A 112 -2.35 6.05 5.28
N ASP A 113 -3.26 7.01 5.15
CA ASP A 113 -4.07 7.20 3.96
C ASP A 113 -3.91 8.63 3.46
N ILE A 114 -3.36 8.78 2.26
CA ILE A 114 -2.97 10.07 1.70
C ILE A 114 -3.98 10.43 0.62
N ARG A 115 -4.63 11.57 0.81
CA ARG A 115 -5.72 12.05 -0.05
C ARG A 115 -5.44 13.47 -0.53
N THR A 116 -6.20 13.92 -1.52
CA THR A 116 -6.07 15.29 -2.04
C THR A 116 -6.44 16.33 -0.98
N ASP A 117 -7.48 16.04 -0.19
CA ASP A 117 -8.00 16.94 0.84
C ASP A 117 -8.72 16.16 1.97
N LEU A 118 -9.23 16.90 2.98
CA LEU A 118 -9.87 16.31 4.17
C LEU A 118 -11.23 15.68 3.88
N GLN A 119 -11.93 16.18 2.86
CA GLN A 119 -13.29 15.77 2.50
C GLN A 119 -13.27 14.65 1.45
N ALA A 120 -12.15 14.44 0.78
CA ALA A 120 -11.93 13.33 -0.13
C ALA A 120 -12.26 12.00 0.55
N THR A 121 -13.09 11.21 -0.11
CA THR A 121 -13.43 9.85 0.32
C THR A 121 -12.25 8.91 0.13
N ALA A 122 -12.26 7.77 0.84
CA ALA A 122 -11.28 6.72 0.59
C ALA A 122 -11.41 6.26 -0.86
N ALA A 123 -10.28 5.98 -1.50
CA ALA A 123 -10.33 5.35 -2.82
C ALA A 123 -11.06 4.01 -2.69
N PRO A 124 -11.96 3.66 -3.64
CA PRO A 124 -12.65 2.39 -3.61
C PRO A 124 -11.62 1.26 -3.55
N GLY A 125 -11.84 0.33 -2.61
CA GLY A 125 -11.00 -0.85 -2.45
C GLY A 125 -11.13 -1.81 -3.61
N ILE A 126 -10.35 -2.89 -3.57
CA ILE A 126 -10.39 -3.92 -4.60
C ILE A 126 -11.73 -4.65 -4.52
N SER A 127 -12.64 -4.29 -5.44
CA SER A 127 -14.00 -4.81 -5.42
C SER A 127 -14.02 -6.25 -5.91
N GLU A 128 -13.56 -6.54 -7.14
CA GLU A 128 -13.60 -7.90 -7.70
C GLU A 128 -12.58 -8.05 -8.84
N VAL A 129 -11.34 -8.42 -8.53
CA VAL A 129 -10.42 -8.88 -9.58
C VAL A 129 -10.30 -10.40 -9.48
N ARG A 130 -10.96 -11.11 -10.40
CA ARG A 130 -11.09 -12.58 -10.35
C ARG A 130 -10.19 -13.33 -11.34
N SER A 131 -9.70 -12.69 -12.41
CA SER A 131 -8.88 -13.37 -13.41
C SER A 131 -7.38 -13.17 -13.17
N LEU A 132 -6.74 -14.18 -12.58
CA LEU A 132 -5.28 -14.24 -12.44
C LEU A 132 -4.57 -14.14 -13.79
N GLN A 133 -5.15 -14.74 -14.84
CA GLN A 133 -4.59 -14.71 -16.18
C GLN A 133 -4.46 -13.28 -16.71
N TYR A 134 -5.52 -12.48 -16.59
CA TYR A 134 -5.49 -11.07 -17.02
C TYR A 134 -4.51 -10.24 -16.19
N LEU A 135 -4.40 -10.50 -14.88
CA LEU A 135 -3.44 -9.80 -14.04
C LEU A 135 -1.99 -10.12 -14.41
N ILE A 136 -1.67 -11.37 -14.72
CA ILE A 136 -0.34 -11.77 -15.20
C ILE A 136 -0.04 -11.09 -16.53
N GLU A 137 -1.00 -11.10 -17.45
CA GLU A 137 -0.86 -10.49 -18.78
C GLU A 137 -0.66 -8.96 -18.70
N ALA A 138 -1.37 -8.31 -17.78
CA ALA A 138 -1.24 -6.90 -17.50
C ALA A 138 0.12 -6.59 -16.86
N ALA A 139 0.55 -7.44 -15.94
CA ALA A 139 1.82 -7.27 -15.27
C ALA A 139 3.01 -7.38 -16.22
N ASP A 140 2.98 -8.36 -17.13
CA ASP A 140 4.00 -8.52 -18.18
C ASP A 140 4.14 -7.27 -19.04
N ARG A 141 3.00 -6.70 -19.47
CA ARG A 141 3.01 -5.45 -20.26
C ARG A 141 3.64 -4.30 -19.49
N ILE A 142 3.32 -4.15 -18.20
CA ILE A 142 3.92 -3.13 -17.34
C ILE A 142 5.43 -3.34 -17.19
N GLU A 143 5.88 -4.57 -17.02
CA GLU A 143 7.32 -4.90 -16.96
C GLU A 143 8.04 -4.61 -18.27
N GLU A 144 7.39 -4.82 -19.41
CA GLU A 144 7.92 -4.58 -20.76
C GLU A 144 7.76 -3.12 -21.21
N GLY A 145 7.06 -2.27 -20.45
CA GLY A 145 6.79 -0.88 -20.81
C GLY A 145 5.76 -0.73 -21.94
N LEU A 146 4.95 -1.75 -22.16
CA LEU A 146 3.89 -1.77 -23.17
C LEU A 146 2.59 -1.14 -22.66
N PRO A 147 1.76 -0.56 -23.55
CA PRO A 147 0.44 -0.08 -23.17
C PRO A 147 -0.46 -1.19 -22.63
N VAL A 148 -1.16 -0.92 -21.53
CA VAL A 148 -2.16 -1.83 -20.96
C VAL A 148 -3.53 -1.51 -21.57
N PRO A 149 -4.18 -2.47 -22.27
CA PRO A 149 -5.51 -2.28 -22.84
C PRO A 149 -6.61 -2.23 -21.76
N ALA A 150 -7.77 -1.67 -22.11
CA ALA A 150 -8.88 -1.40 -21.18
C ALA A 150 -9.33 -2.63 -20.35
N ASN A 151 -9.34 -3.81 -20.96
CA ASN A 151 -9.73 -5.06 -20.28
C ASN A 151 -8.71 -5.53 -19.22
N LEU A 152 -7.50 -4.97 -19.21
CA LEU A 152 -6.40 -5.29 -18.30
C LEU A 152 -6.14 -4.18 -17.25
N GLU A 153 -6.86 -3.06 -17.33
CA GLU A 153 -6.77 -1.95 -16.36
C GLU A 153 -7.08 -2.29 -14.90
N PRO A 154 -7.78 -3.39 -14.52
CA PRO A 154 -7.92 -3.77 -13.12
C PRO A 154 -6.59 -3.90 -12.34
N ILE A 155 -5.47 -4.15 -13.03
CA ILE A 155 -4.13 -4.14 -12.42
C ILE A 155 -3.79 -2.79 -11.77
N PHE A 156 -4.32 -1.68 -12.28
CA PHE A 156 -4.03 -0.33 -11.80
C PHE A 156 -4.67 -0.03 -10.44
N VAL A 157 -5.62 -0.84 -10.01
CA VAL A 157 -6.19 -0.80 -8.65
C VAL A 157 -5.54 -1.88 -7.80
N ALA A 158 -5.36 -3.08 -8.35
CA ALA A 158 -4.87 -4.24 -7.60
C ALA A 158 -3.36 -4.22 -7.30
N GLY A 159 -2.55 -3.55 -8.13
CA GLY A 159 -1.08 -3.65 -8.10
C GLY A 159 -0.34 -2.48 -7.44
N THR A 160 -1.02 -1.38 -7.09
CA THR A 160 -0.37 -0.12 -6.65
C THR A 160 -0.06 -0.05 -5.16
N ALA A 161 -0.81 -0.78 -4.34
CA ALA A 161 -0.87 -0.59 -2.90
C ALA A 161 0.21 -1.36 -2.10
N LEU A 162 1.07 -2.13 -2.75
CA LEU A 162 1.95 -3.10 -2.07
C LEU A 162 3.42 -2.84 -2.37
N GLY A 163 4.24 -2.91 -1.32
CA GLY A 163 5.70 -2.77 -1.43
C GLY A 163 6.38 -3.96 -2.11
N GLY A 164 7.63 -3.78 -2.52
CA GLY A 164 8.47 -4.75 -3.23
C GLY A 164 8.65 -4.44 -4.73
N ALA A 165 9.68 -5.04 -5.32
CA ALA A 165 10.08 -4.79 -6.70
C ALA A 165 9.41 -5.70 -7.75
N ARG A 166 8.85 -6.84 -7.32
CA ARG A 166 8.29 -7.86 -8.23
C ARG A 166 6.79 -7.69 -8.49
N PRO A 167 6.31 -8.14 -9.65
CA PRO A 167 4.89 -8.19 -9.98
C PRO A 167 4.03 -8.87 -8.93
N LYS A 168 3.05 -8.11 -8.44
CA LYS A 168 2.06 -8.60 -7.48
C LYS A 168 0.77 -7.82 -7.58
N ALA A 169 -0.33 -8.45 -7.22
CA ALA A 169 -1.64 -7.83 -7.20
C ALA A 169 -2.49 -8.41 -6.08
N SER A 170 -3.30 -7.59 -5.44
CA SER A 170 -4.32 -8.07 -4.50
C SER A 170 -5.56 -8.53 -5.27
N ILE A 171 -6.11 -9.69 -4.90
CA ILE A 171 -7.30 -10.28 -5.52
C ILE A 171 -8.28 -10.74 -4.44
N ARG A 172 -9.57 -10.77 -4.77
CA ARG A 172 -10.58 -11.42 -3.94
C ARG A 172 -11.02 -12.71 -4.58
N ASP A 173 -11.11 -13.77 -3.79
CA ASP A 173 -11.71 -15.02 -4.25
C ASP A 173 -13.23 -14.97 -4.20
N GLU A 174 -13.88 -16.06 -4.63
CA GLU A 174 -15.35 -16.18 -4.67
C GLU A 174 -16.00 -16.09 -3.29
N THR A 175 -15.26 -16.39 -2.23
CA THR A 175 -15.74 -16.27 -0.85
C THR A 175 -15.59 -14.85 -0.30
N GLY A 176 -14.83 -13.98 -0.98
CA GLY A 176 -14.55 -12.60 -0.57
C GLY A 176 -13.24 -12.43 0.20
N VAL A 177 -12.47 -13.50 0.40
CA VAL A 177 -11.17 -13.44 1.09
C VAL A 177 -10.18 -12.67 0.21
N LEU A 178 -9.44 -11.76 0.84
CA LEU A 178 -8.42 -10.95 0.16
C LEU A 178 -7.07 -11.68 0.17
N TRP A 179 -6.57 -11.94 -1.03
CA TRP A 179 -5.28 -12.57 -1.29
C TRP A 179 -4.32 -11.58 -1.92
N LEU A 180 -3.03 -11.76 -1.67
CA LEU A 180 -1.95 -11.18 -2.45
C LEU A 180 -1.42 -12.23 -3.41
N ALA A 181 -1.64 -12.05 -4.71
CA ALA A 181 -1.05 -12.85 -5.75
C ALA A 181 0.35 -12.31 -6.11
N LYS A 182 1.36 -13.18 -6.08
CA LYS A 182 2.72 -12.92 -6.54
C LYS A 182 2.99 -13.75 -7.79
N PHE A 183 3.38 -13.10 -8.87
CA PHE A 183 3.53 -13.74 -10.17
C PHE A 183 4.98 -14.15 -10.42
N SER A 184 5.20 -15.28 -11.09
CA SER A 184 6.52 -15.64 -11.61
C SER A 184 6.91 -14.63 -12.69
N GLY A 185 8.13 -14.09 -12.67
CA GLY A 185 8.60 -13.22 -13.75
C GLY A 185 8.97 -14.00 -15.00
N ARG A 186 8.82 -13.41 -16.20
CA ARG A 186 9.20 -14.08 -17.48
C ARG A 186 10.69 -14.35 -17.60
N LYS A 187 11.50 -13.46 -17.02
CA LYS A 187 12.97 -13.49 -17.10
C LYS A 187 13.61 -14.04 -15.83
N GLU A 188 12.81 -14.59 -14.92
CA GLU A 188 13.35 -15.14 -13.68
C GLU A 188 13.97 -16.53 -13.94
N PRO A 189 15.20 -16.78 -13.46
CA PRO A 189 15.91 -18.04 -13.72
C PRO A 189 15.28 -19.23 -12.98
N ILE A 190 14.50 -18.95 -11.92
CA ILE A 190 13.82 -19.94 -11.11
C ILE A 190 12.38 -19.49 -10.86
N ASN A 191 11.47 -20.44 -10.66
CA ASN A 191 10.09 -20.15 -10.33
C ASN A 191 9.95 -19.74 -8.86
N LEU A 192 10.11 -18.46 -8.60
CA LEU A 192 10.10 -17.89 -7.25
C LEU A 192 8.80 -18.07 -6.48
N PRO A 193 7.60 -18.00 -7.09
CA PRO A 193 6.37 -18.39 -6.42
C PRO A 193 6.41 -19.79 -5.77
N TRP A 194 7.01 -20.79 -6.43
CA TRP A 194 7.19 -22.12 -5.84
C TRP A 194 8.21 -22.13 -4.71
N VAL A 195 9.31 -21.39 -4.84
CA VAL A 195 10.33 -21.27 -3.80
C VAL A 195 9.75 -20.60 -2.54
N GLU A 196 9.01 -19.51 -2.72
CA GLU A 196 8.33 -18.82 -1.62
C GLU A 196 7.29 -19.72 -0.95
N TYR A 197 6.49 -20.46 -1.74
CA TYR A 197 5.54 -21.42 -1.19
C TYR A 197 6.23 -22.49 -0.36
N GLY A 198 7.26 -23.14 -0.90
CA GLY A 198 8.03 -24.17 -0.18
C GLY A 198 8.65 -23.63 1.12
N THR A 199 9.16 -22.40 1.09
CA THR A 199 9.73 -21.75 2.28
C THR A 199 8.67 -21.50 3.36
N LEU A 200 7.47 -21.06 2.97
CA LEU A 200 6.35 -20.84 3.90
C LEU A 200 5.78 -22.16 4.44
N GLN A 201 5.79 -23.22 3.64
CA GLN A 201 5.42 -24.56 4.11
C GLN A 201 6.43 -25.09 5.13
N LEU A 202 7.74 -24.96 4.87
CA LEU A 202 8.78 -25.31 5.83
C LEU A 202 8.64 -24.53 7.14
N ALA A 203 8.39 -23.22 7.05
CA ALA A 203 8.14 -22.38 8.21
C ALA A 203 6.95 -22.90 9.05
N ARG A 204 5.87 -23.34 8.40
CA ARG A 204 4.73 -23.97 9.08
C ARG A 204 5.11 -25.29 9.75
N GLU A 205 5.89 -26.14 9.08
CA GLU A 205 6.33 -27.43 9.62
C GLU A 205 7.20 -27.29 10.88
N VAL A 206 7.99 -26.22 10.97
CA VAL A 206 8.80 -25.91 12.18
C VAL A 206 8.02 -25.11 13.25
N GLY A 207 6.71 -24.95 13.08
CA GLY A 207 5.82 -24.35 14.08
C GLY A 207 5.72 -22.81 14.04
N LEU A 208 6.17 -22.15 12.97
CA LEU A 208 5.94 -20.72 12.78
C LEU A 208 4.50 -20.46 12.33
N VAL A 209 3.96 -19.31 12.77
CA VAL A 209 2.65 -18.84 12.34
C VAL A 209 2.76 -18.28 10.93
N VAL A 210 2.14 -18.97 9.98
CA VAL A 210 2.22 -18.67 8.54
C VAL A 210 0.81 -18.54 7.98
N PRO A 211 0.48 -17.42 7.30
CA PRO A 211 -0.85 -17.25 6.70
C PRO A 211 -1.14 -18.35 5.68
N PRO A 212 -2.43 -18.64 5.40
CA PRO A 212 -2.79 -19.55 4.33
C PRO A 212 -2.16 -19.14 2.99
N VAL A 213 -1.59 -20.14 2.31
CA VAL A 213 -0.94 -19.97 1.01
C VAL A 213 -1.40 -21.07 0.06
N LYS A 214 -1.52 -20.73 -1.22
CA LYS A 214 -1.76 -21.67 -2.31
C LYS A 214 -1.01 -21.26 -3.56
N VAL A 215 -0.80 -22.20 -4.46
CA VAL A 215 -0.15 -21.95 -5.75
C VAL A 215 -1.11 -22.36 -6.86
N GLU A 216 -1.25 -21.48 -7.86
CA GLU A 216 -2.02 -21.74 -9.06
C GLU A 216 -1.12 -21.69 -10.29
N LYS A 217 -1.31 -22.65 -11.20
CA LYS A 217 -0.66 -22.66 -12.51
C LYS A 217 -1.60 -22.05 -13.54
N ILE A 218 -1.11 -21.09 -14.30
CA ILE A 218 -1.84 -20.41 -15.36
C ILE A 218 -1.02 -20.56 -16.64
N GLY A 219 -1.33 -21.60 -17.42
CA GLY A 219 -0.49 -21.99 -18.56
C GLY A 219 0.92 -22.39 -18.09
N ASP A 220 1.93 -21.70 -18.61
CA ASP A 220 3.34 -21.83 -18.24
C ASP A 220 3.75 -20.97 -17.02
N ARG A 221 2.85 -20.10 -16.55
CA ARG A 221 3.10 -19.18 -15.44
C ARG A 221 2.58 -19.73 -14.12
N THR A 222 3.09 -19.16 -13.04
CA THR A 222 2.71 -19.53 -11.67
C THR A 222 2.37 -18.29 -10.88
N ALA A 223 1.27 -18.36 -10.12
CA ALA A 223 0.92 -17.37 -9.12
C ALA A 223 0.89 -18.03 -7.74
N MET A 224 1.67 -17.50 -6.79
CA MET A 224 1.50 -17.83 -5.38
C MET A 224 0.50 -16.85 -4.79
N LEU A 225 -0.53 -17.35 -4.13
CA LEU A 225 -1.50 -16.56 -3.39
C LEU A 225 -1.20 -16.69 -1.90
N ILE A 226 -1.06 -15.57 -1.22
CA ILE A 226 -0.93 -15.49 0.24
C ILE A 226 -2.10 -14.69 0.80
N GLN A 227 -2.82 -15.26 1.76
CA GLN A 227 -3.94 -14.57 2.39
C GLN A 227 -3.41 -13.34 3.13
N ARG A 228 -4.05 -12.19 2.95
CA ARG A 228 -3.66 -10.96 3.65
C ARG A 228 -4.00 -11.08 5.14
N PHE A 229 -2.97 -11.04 5.98
CA PHE A 229 -3.10 -11.09 7.43
C PHE A 229 -3.41 -9.73 8.07
N ASP A 230 -3.31 -8.65 7.30
CA ASP A 230 -3.68 -7.29 7.72
C ASP A 230 -5.17 -6.99 7.47
N ARG A 231 -5.97 -8.03 7.21
CA ARG A 231 -7.42 -7.99 7.08
C ARG A 231 -8.00 -9.16 7.84
N TYR A 232 -9.07 -8.92 8.59
CA TYR A 232 -9.77 -9.96 9.34
C TYR A 232 -11.27 -9.71 9.32
N TRP A 233 -12.05 -10.77 9.54
CA TRP A 233 -13.51 -10.70 9.57
C TRP A 233 -14.00 -10.88 11.00
N SER A 234 -14.81 -9.96 11.48
CA SER A 234 -15.37 -10.04 12.84
C SER A 234 -16.82 -9.58 12.85
N LEU A 235 -17.58 -9.93 13.88
CA LEU A 235 -18.91 -9.36 14.03
C LEU A 235 -18.79 -7.84 14.25
N PRO A 236 -19.81 -7.05 13.86
CA PRO A 236 -19.76 -5.60 14.01
C PRO A 236 -19.39 -5.17 15.43
N ASP A 237 -19.94 -5.84 16.43
CA ASP A 237 -19.79 -5.54 17.85
C ASP A 237 -18.54 -6.16 18.51
N ASP A 238 -17.78 -6.98 17.78
CA ASP A 238 -16.54 -7.55 18.32
C ASP A 238 -15.51 -6.42 18.57
N PRO A 239 -14.80 -6.43 19.72
CA PRO A 239 -13.77 -5.45 20.00
C PRO A 239 -12.68 -5.47 18.91
N GLU A 240 -12.14 -4.29 18.57
CA GLU A 240 -11.03 -4.21 17.63
C GLU A 240 -9.84 -5.02 18.15
N VAL A 241 -9.35 -5.92 17.30
CA VAL A 241 -8.19 -6.74 17.63
C VAL A 241 -6.96 -6.03 17.09
N HIS A 242 -6.02 -5.68 17.97
CA HIS A 242 -4.77 -5.04 17.56
C HIS A 242 -3.80 -6.04 16.92
N ALA A 243 -2.93 -5.55 16.03
CA ALA A 243 -1.89 -6.34 15.38
C ALA A 243 -1.05 -7.13 16.41
N GLY A 244 -0.89 -8.44 16.18
CA GLY A 244 -0.10 -9.32 17.05
C GLY A 244 -0.88 -10.49 17.68
N VAL A 245 -2.18 -10.61 17.41
CA VAL A 245 -2.94 -11.81 17.80
C VAL A 245 -2.90 -12.82 16.65
N ASP A 246 -2.35 -14.01 16.92
CA ASP A 246 -2.15 -15.10 15.94
C ASP A 246 -3.43 -15.56 15.22
N THR A 247 -4.61 -15.20 15.73
CA THR A 247 -5.91 -15.67 15.23
C THR A 247 -6.50 -14.83 14.10
N LEU A 248 -5.93 -13.67 13.76
CA LEU A 248 -6.47 -12.75 12.75
C LEU A 248 -6.61 -13.38 11.35
N ALA A 249 -5.73 -14.34 11.02
CA ALA A 249 -5.73 -15.01 9.72
C ALA A 249 -6.86 -16.05 9.54
N LEU A 250 -7.61 -16.40 10.60
CA LEU A 250 -8.53 -17.55 10.58
C LEU A 250 -10.00 -17.19 10.36
N ALA A 251 -10.37 -15.90 10.41
CA ALA A 251 -11.76 -15.51 10.23
C ALA A 251 -12.10 -15.25 8.76
N SER A 252 -13.06 -16.01 8.22
CA SER A 252 -13.52 -15.92 6.84
C SER A 252 -14.75 -14.98 6.69
N PRO A 253 -14.96 -14.42 5.50
CA PRO A 253 -16.18 -13.70 5.16
C PRO A 253 -17.45 -14.54 5.40
N GLY A 254 -18.57 -13.86 5.72
CA GLY A 254 -19.88 -14.47 5.94
C GLY A 254 -20.38 -14.39 7.39
N ASN A 255 -21.57 -14.95 7.65
CA ASN A 255 -22.22 -15.01 8.97
C ASN A 255 -22.37 -13.63 9.67
N GLY A 256 -22.71 -12.58 8.91
CA GLY A 256 -22.89 -11.23 9.45
C GLY A 256 -21.59 -10.51 9.85
N ARG A 257 -20.42 -11.09 9.55
CA ARG A 257 -19.12 -10.46 9.81
C ARG A 257 -18.80 -9.38 8.80
N VAL A 258 -18.09 -8.36 9.26
CA VAL A 258 -17.56 -7.26 8.47
C VAL A 258 -16.04 -7.32 8.43
N GLU A 259 -15.45 -6.89 7.31
CA GLU A 259 -14.00 -6.79 7.15
C GLU A 259 -13.46 -5.62 7.98
N LYS A 260 -12.44 -5.89 8.81
CA LYS A 260 -11.69 -4.91 9.61
C LYS A 260 -10.20 -4.94 9.24
N ARG A 261 -9.47 -3.89 9.63
CA ARG A 261 -8.03 -3.69 9.42
C ARG A 261 -7.28 -3.66 10.74
#